data_AF-A0A926AU55-F1
#
_entry.id   AF-A0A926AU55-F1
#
_cell.length_a   1.000
_cell.length_b   1.000
_cell.length_c   1.000
_cell.angle_alpha   90.00
_cell.angle_beta   90.00
_cell.angle_gamma   90.00
#
_symmetry.space_group_name_H-M   'P 1'
#
loop_
_entity.id
_entity.type
_entity.pdbx_description
1 polymer ?
#
loop_
_entity_poly.entity_id
_entity_poly.type
_entity_poly.pdbx_seq_one_letter_code
_entity_poly.pdbx_strand_id
1 'polypeptide(L)'
;MRTVMRWKAICLLGVLSLWTVASVQAQQPTVVLSLKSVDELLDDADFIGEALGQEGARETAEEFIGQFTGDKGLAGIDLEKPLGLYWNVSAAGQPEMPVIFLPIGDEDAFKGLVKMLAPDLKENDGLWSMTAVGQRLFAKMANGYCFVSNSADMLARTADPKKIVNGKYDIALDVSIASIPQPLKEAFLQQTEQQGRASLENGPPPKNDAEKKGQELGFEWTLAALTAVVNDGDRMTLGFDVNSESRLASVDFGLSGKSGTALAKAMTAYGKTTPAFAAVATEDAPFRLVMSYPTTGMLEKIDELFTAMRDVADAEIDKDEKLKDDADKKAAKDVAKRLFDIGQATMKSGSLHSVIVLDEGDDDTVLIVGGTRVAKGDDAGKLFDDILKLAKESPESGKVKADVAKHAGARIHSITPDLKEEQAAMFGESAGHMAVRADSLWFSMGGGNLDALKKALDLSGKTAAKPGSPISLRVKPATLVTLLASDDEGLIERAEALAGKPGDVLNVEIVPTPSGAKLHIEFGVDLFKLGIEE
;
A
#
# COMPACT_ATOMS: atom_id res chain seq x y z
N MET A 1 12.40 18.15 -17.88
CA MET A 1 11.13 18.94 -17.80
C MET A 1 10.36 19.19 -19.11
N ARG A 2 10.72 18.61 -20.28
CA ARG A 2 9.91 18.71 -21.54
C ARG A 2 9.15 17.42 -21.90
N THR A 3 9.19 16.42 -21.04
CA THR A 3 8.61 15.08 -21.25
C THR A 3 7.33 14.84 -20.44
N VAL A 4 6.98 15.75 -19.52
CA VAL A 4 5.77 15.66 -18.66
C VAL A 4 4.51 16.21 -19.36
N MET A 5 4.66 16.86 -20.52
CA MET A 5 3.57 17.51 -21.24
C MET A 5 2.96 16.69 -22.40
N ARG A 6 3.16 15.37 -22.41
CA ARG A 6 2.61 14.44 -23.43
C ARG A 6 1.66 13.36 -22.88
N TRP A 7 1.24 13.46 -21.62
CA TRP A 7 0.36 12.49 -20.95
C TRP A 7 -1.09 12.96 -20.69
N LYS A 8 -1.53 14.07 -21.28
CA LYS A 8 -2.91 14.57 -21.13
C LYS A 8 -3.95 13.98 -22.10
N ALA A 9 -3.76 12.77 -22.64
CA ALA A 9 -4.67 12.22 -23.66
C ALA A 9 -4.92 10.70 -23.59
N ILE A 10 -4.77 10.06 -22.43
CA ILE A 10 -5.01 8.61 -22.28
C ILE A 10 -5.84 8.33 -21.02
N CYS A 11 -7.12 8.70 -21.05
CA CYS A 11 -8.16 8.16 -20.15
C CYS A 11 -9.54 8.03 -20.83
N LEU A 12 -9.65 8.23 -22.15
CA LEU A 12 -10.96 8.40 -22.81
C LEU A 12 -11.17 7.57 -24.09
N LEU A 13 -10.30 6.61 -24.40
CA LEU A 13 -10.43 5.80 -25.62
C LEU A 13 -10.38 4.31 -25.32
N GLY A 14 -11.57 3.77 -25.12
CA GLY A 14 -11.82 2.33 -25.15
C GLY A 14 -13.19 2.10 -24.58
N VAL A 15 -14.23 2.11 -25.43
CA VAL A 15 -15.03 0.93 -25.76
C VAL A 15 -16.11 1.36 -26.78
N LEU A 16 -16.04 0.80 -27.98
CA LEU A 16 -17.09 0.70 -29.01
C LEU A 16 -16.87 -0.72 -29.57
N SER A 17 -17.81 -1.68 -29.59
CA SER A 17 -19.17 -1.58 -30.12
C SER A 17 -19.93 -2.92 -29.94
N LEU A 18 -21.27 -2.84 -30.17
CA LEU A 18 -22.23 -3.88 -30.61
C LEU A 18 -23.18 -4.56 -29.61
N TRP A 19 -24.27 -3.85 -29.27
CA TRP A 19 -25.68 -4.22 -29.00
C TRP A 19 -26.08 -5.63 -28.50
N THR A 20 -26.83 -5.67 -27.38
CA THR A 20 -28.26 -6.02 -27.31
C THR A 20 -28.81 -5.68 -25.92
N VAL A 21 -30.03 -5.14 -25.88
CA VAL A 21 -30.68 -4.60 -24.68
C VAL A 21 -31.14 -5.72 -23.75
N ALA A 22 -30.77 -5.64 -22.48
CA ALA A 22 -31.49 -6.29 -21.38
C ALA A 22 -31.61 -5.29 -20.23
N SER A 23 -32.84 -4.81 -20.01
CA SER A 23 -33.21 -3.97 -18.89
C SER A 23 -33.20 -4.79 -17.60
N VAL A 24 -32.50 -4.33 -16.57
CA VAL A 24 -32.56 -4.90 -15.22
C VAL A 24 -32.76 -3.81 -14.18
N GLN A 25 -33.84 -4.01 -13.42
CA GLN A 25 -34.18 -3.55 -12.07
C GLN A 25 -33.08 -2.78 -11.31
N ALA A 26 -33.49 -1.72 -10.59
CA ALA A 26 -32.64 -0.87 -9.74
C ALA A 26 -31.72 -1.67 -8.79
N GLN A 27 -30.54 -2.03 -9.27
CA GLN A 27 -29.39 -2.49 -8.51
C GLN A 27 -28.65 -1.27 -7.98
N GLN A 28 -28.05 -1.38 -6.79
CA GLN A 28 -27.05 -0.40 -6.37
C GLN A 28 -25.98 -0.29 -7.47
N PRO A 29 -25.47 0.92 -7.75
CA PRO A 29 -24.45 1.07 -8.79
C PRO A 29 -23.27 0.12 -8.60
N THR A 30 -22.80 -0.48 -9.68
CA THR A 30 -21.58 -1.30 -9.64
C THR A 30 -20.36 -0.44 -9.38
N VAL A 31 -20.31 0.76 -9.95
CA VAL A 31 -19.25 1.73 -9.72
C VAL A 31 -19.84 3.10 -9.44
N VAL A 32 -19.27 3.81 -8.49
CA VAL A 32 -19.56 5.22 -8.18
C VAL A 32 -18.23 5.95 -8.10
N LEU A 33 -18.10 7.02 -8.88
CA LEU A 33 -17.06 8.02 -8.67
C LEU A 33 -17.76 9.26 -8.10
N SER A 34 -17.38 9.68 -6.90
CA SER A 34 -17.94 10.86 -6.26
C SER A 34 -16.87 11.86 -5.89
N LEU A 35 -17.24 13.13 -6.03
CA LEU A 35 -16.51 14.29 -5.57
C LEU A 35 -17.33 14.91 -4.43
N LYS A 36 -16.70 15.25 -3.32
CA LYS A 36 -17.37 15.78 -2.13
C LYS A 36 -18.01 17.14 -2.39
N SER A 37 -17.29 18.03 -3.05
CA SER A 37 -17.76 19.33 -3.53
C SER A 37 -16.82 19.83 -4.63
N VAL A 38 -17.28 20.74 -5.49
CA VAL A 38 -16.38 21.38 -6.48
C VAL A 38 -15.51 22.43 -5.79
N ASP A 39 -16.07 23.13 -4.81
CA ASP A 39 -15.39 24.23 -4.14
C ASP A 39 -14.20 23.75 -3.31
N GLU A 40 -14.37 22.71 -2.47
CA GLU A 40 -13.24 22.12 -1.73
C GLU A 40 -12.19 21.56 -2.68
N LEU A 41 -12.56 20.95 -3.81
CA LEU A 41 -11.58 20.46 -4.78
C LEU A 41 -10.76 21.57 -5.45
N LEU A 42 -11.36 22.74 -5.66
CA LEU A 42 -10.64 23.90 -6.17
C LEU A 42 -9.69 24.46 -5.10
N ASP A 43 -10.13 24.50 -3.84
CA ASP A 43 -9.27 24.90 -2.71
C ASP A 43 -8.11 23.92 -2.50
N ASP A 44 -8.37 22.61 -2.59
CA ASP A 44 -7.35 21.58 -2.47
C ASP A 44 -6.36 21.61 -3.64
N ALA A 45 -6.86 21.87 -4.86
CA ALA A 45 -6.01 22.03 -6.03
C ALA A 45 -5.09 23.24 -5.88
N ASP A 46 -5.58 24.34 -5.32
CA ASP A 46 -4.77 25.53 -5.02
C ASP A 46 -3.74 25.25 -3.94
N PHE A 47 -4.16 24.65 -2.83
CA PHE A 47 -3.26 24.26 -1.75
C PHE A 47 -2.13 23.33 -2.22
N ILE A 48 -2.45 22.31 -3.02
CA ILE A 48 -1.46 21.42 -3.62
C ILE A 48 -0.60 22.20 -4.62
N GLY A 49 -1.21 23.06 -5.43
CA GLY A 49 -0.52 23.93 -6.39
C GLY A 49 0.55 24.78 -5.72
N GLU A 50 0.20 25.52 -4.67
CA GLU A 50 1.11 26.29 -3.83
C GLU A 50 2.26 25.44 -3.28
N ALA A 51 1.96 24.23 -2.77
CA ALA A 51 2.98 23.32 -2.28
C ALA A 51 3.93 22.83 -3.37
N LEU A 52 3.48 22.78 -4.63
CA LEU A 52 4.28 22.41 -5.80
C LEU A 52 4.93 23.61 -6.51
N GLY A 53 4.80 24.83 -5.97
CA GLY A 53 5.29 26.06 -6.62
C GLY A 53 4.49 26.47 -7.86
N GLN A 54 3.25 25.97 -8.00
CA GLN A 54 2.28 26.30 -9.03
C GLN A 54 1.14 27.11 -8.42
N GLU A 55 1.45 28.35 -8.01
CA GLU A 55 0.44 29.29 -7.51
C GLU A 55 -0.65 29.54 -8.56
N GLY A 56 -1.87 29.75 -8.08
CA GLY A 56 -3.01 30.12 -8.93
C GLY A 56 -3.67 28.95 -9.65
N ALA A 57 -3.63 27.74 -9.06
CA ALA A 57 -4.19 26.55 -9.68
C ALA A 57 -5.72 26.62 -9.72
N ARG A 58 -6.34 27.23 -8.70
CA ARG A 58 -7.78 27.50 -8.68
C ARG A 58 -8.17 28.46 -9.80
N GLU A 59 -7.50 29.60 -9.94
CA GLU A 59 -7.76 30.59 -10.98
C GLU A 59 -7.61 29.97 -12.36
N THR A 60 -6.56 29.17 -12.57
CA THR A 60 -6.35 28.44 -13.83
C THR A 60 -7.51 27.50 -14.14
N ALA A 61 -8.02 26.78 -13.13
CA ALA A 61 -9.19 25.92 -13.29
C ALA A 61 -10.47 26.71 -13.57
N GLU A 62 -10.69 27.82 -12.85
CA GLU A 62 -11.82 28.73 -13.05
C GLU A 62 -11.80 29.39 -14.43
N GLU A 63 -10.62 29.77 -14.95
CA GLU A 63 -10.43 30.27 -16.31
C GLU A 63 -10.79 29.21 -17.36
N PHE A 64 -10.33 27.97 -17.18
CA PHE A 64 -10.68 26.85 -18.06
C PHE A 64 -12.20 26.58 -18.07
N ILE A 65 -12.81 26.62 -16.88
CA ILE A 65 -14.25 26.50 -16.73
C ILE A 65 -14.95 27.65 -17.44
N GLY A 66 -14.52 28.89 -17.24
CA GLY A 66 -15.04 30.08 -17.90
C GLY A 66 -14.99 29.93 -19.42
N GLN A 67 -13.83 29.59 -19.97
CA GLN A 67 -13.63 29.38 -21.40
C GLN A 67 -14.57 28.29 -21.96
N PHE A 68 -14.73 27.18 -21.25
CA PHE A 68 -15.61 26.09 -21.68
C PHE A 68 -17.09 26.46 -21.60
N THR A 69 -17.45 27.29 -20.62
CA THR A 69 -18.82 27.70 -20.31
C THR A 69 -19.18 29.09 -20.84
N GLY A 70 -18.43 29.60 -21.82
CA GLY A 70 -18.70 30.92 -22.43
C GLY A 70 -18.79 32.04 -21.39
N ASP A 71 -17.85 32.04 -20.44
CA ASP A 71 -17.69 32.95 -19.31
C ASP A 71 -18.88 32.96 -18.32
N LYS A 72 -19.74 31.94 -18.36
CA LYS A 72 -20.85 31.79 -17.41
C LYS A 72 -20.48 31.00 -16.15
N GLY A 73 -19.27 30.43 -16.11
CA GLY A 73 -18.87 29.53 -15.04
C GLY A 73 -19.81 28.34 -14.89
N LEU A 74 -19.93 27.84 -13.66
CA LEU A 74 -20.81 26.73 -13.30
C LEU A 74 -22.23 27.21 -12.91
N ALA A 75 -22.79 28.15 -13.67
CA ALA A 75 -24.08 28.77 -13.37
C ALA A 75 -25.19 27.73 -13.07
N GLY A 76 -25.83 27.89 -11.90
CA GLY A 76 -26.92 27.04 -11.43
C GLY A 76 -26.51 25.71 -10.78
N ILE A 77 -25.22 25.35 -10.79
CA ILE A 77 -24.68 24.20 -10.07
C ILE A 77 -24.40 24.60 -8.61
N ASP A 78 -24.79 23.74 -7.67
CA ASP A 78 -24.51 23.92 -6.24
C ASP A 78 -23.14 23.30 -5.91
N LEU A 79 -22.11 24.15 -5.80
CA LEU A 79 -20.71 23.73 -5.71
C LEU A 79 -20.33 23.11 -4.36
N GLU A 80 -21.16 23.32 -3.32
CA GLU A 80 -20.95 22.79 -1.96
C GLU A 80 -21.49 21.36 -1.81
N LYS A 81 -22.28 20.88 -2.78
CA LYS A 81 -22.87 19.55 -2.73
C LYS A 81 -22.04 18.52 -3.51
N PRO A 82 -22.12 17.24 -3.12
CA PRO A 82 -21.44 16.19 -3.85
C PRO A 82 -21.98 16.02 -5.26
N LEU A 83 -21.08 15.73 -6.19
CA LEU A 83 -21.37 15.40 -7.58
C LEU A 83 -20.61 14.14 -7.98
N GLY A 84 -20.91 13.60 -9.16
CA GLY A 84 -20.16 12.47 -9.65
C GLY A 84 -20.85 11.71 -10.76
N LEU A 85 -20.46 10.46 -10.90
CA LEU A 85 -21.05 9.53 -11.85
C LEU A 85 -21.20 8.16 -11.23
N TYR A 86 -22.15 7.41 -11.75
CA TYR A 86 -22.31 6.00 -11.40
C TYR A 86 -22.62 5.15 -12.62
N TRP A 87 -22.21 3.90 -12.58
CA TRP A 87 -22.41 2.97 -13.68
C TRP A 87 -22.73 1.55 -13.17
N ASN A 88 -23.52 0.82 -13.96
CA ASN A 88 -23.82 -0.60 -13.72
C ASN A 88 -23.12 -1.48 -14.75
N VAL A 89 -22.41 -2.50 -14.30
CA VAL A 89 -21.81 -3.48 -15.20
C VAL A 89 -22.88 -4.51 -15.58
N SER A 90 -23.33 -4.50 -16.83
CA SER A 90 -24.24 -5.53 -17.34
C SER A 90 -23.47 -6.79 -17.74
N ALA A 91 -24.15 -7.95 -17.75
CA ALA A 91 -23.55 -9.22 -18.18
C ALA A 91 -23.09 -9.19 -19.65
N ALA A 92 -23.64 -8.28 -20.46
CA ALA A 92 -23.22 -8.05 -21.83
C ALA A 92 -21.91 -7.25 -21.95
N GLY A 93 -21.39 -6.70 -20.84
CA GLY A 93 -20.14 -5.95 -20.79
C GLY A 93 -20.13 -4.66 -21.64
N GLN A 94 -21.30 -4.16 -22.04
CA GLN A 94 -21.39 -3.02 -22.95
C GLN A 94 -21.16 -1.69 -22.23
N PRO A 95 -20.41 -0.77 -22.84
CA PRO A 95 -20.19 0.57 -22.31
C PRO A 95 -21.46 1.40 -22.52
N GLU A 96 -22.33 1.44 -21.53
CA GLU A 96 -23.30 2.53 -21.44
C GLU A 96 -22.57 3.74 -20.85
N MET A 97 -22.90 4.96 -21.32
CA MET A 97 -22.37 6.13 -20.64
C MET A 97 -22.85 6.10 -19.19
N PRO A 98 -21.97 6.33 -18.21
CA PRO A 98 -22.37 6.39 -16.82
C PRO A 98 -23.42 7.48 -16.64
N VAL A 99 -24.26 7.34 -15.62
CA VAL A 99 -25.17 8.41 -15.23
C VAL A 99 -24.36 9.42 -14.41
N ILE A 100 -24.20 10.61 -14.95
CA ILE A 100 -23.61 11.76 -14.24
C ILE A 100 -24.72 12.39 -13.40
N PHE A 101 -24.42 12.79 -12.16
CA PHE A 101 -25.34 13.56 -11.32
C PHE A 101 -24.67 14.88 -10.90
N LEU A 102 -25.34 15.99 -11.20
CA LEU A 102 -24.88 17.34 -10.90
C LEU A 102 -25.84 18.00 -9.90
N PRO A 103 -25.37 18.48 -8.75
CA PRO A 103 -26.22 19.16 -7.78
C PRO A 103 -26.67 20.52 -8.34
N ILE A 104 -27.96 20.82 -8.25
CA ILE A 104 -28.54 22.04 -8.84
C ILE A 104 -29.02 22.97 -7.72
N GLY A 105 -28.49 24.19 -7.71
CA GLY A 105 -28.89 25.28 -6.82
C GLY A 105 -29.91 26.23 -7.47
N ASP A 106 -29.81 26.45 -8.78
CA ASP A 106 -30.72 27.28 -9.57
C ASP A 106 -30.97 26.63 -10.94
N GLU A 107 -32.19 26.12 -11.12
CA GLU A 107 -32.58 25.40 -12.35
C GLU A 107 -32.61 26.29 -13.59
N ASP A 108 -33.01 27.55 -13.46
CA ASP A 108 -33.15 28.48 -14.59
C ASP A 108 -31.77 28.91 -15.09
N ALA A 109 -30.85 29.22 -14.17
CA ALA A 109 -29.45 29.51 -14.48
C ALA A 109 -28.78 28.30 -15.16
N PHE A 110 -28.97 27.10 -14.60
CA PHE A 110 -28.42 25.87 -15.18
C PHE A 110 -28.98 25.57 -16.57
N LYS A 111 -30.29 25.73 -16.77
CA LYS A 111 -30.92 25.57 -18.10
C LYS A 111 -30.38 26.59 -19.10
N GLY A 112 -30.08 27.81 -18.66
CA GLY A 112 -29.43 28.85 -19.47
C GLY A 112 -27.99 28.51 -19.87
N LEU A 113 -27.24 27.84 -19.00
CA LEU A 113 -25.92 27.29 -19.29
C LEU A 113 -26.01 26.16 -20.32
N VAL A 114 -26.90 25.17 -20.09
CA VAL A 114 -27.09 24.02 -20.98
C VAL A 114 -27.53 24.45 -22.39
N LYS A 115 -28.47 25.40 -22.53
CA LYS A 115 -28.90 25.90 -23.86
C LYS A 115 -27.78 26.56 -24.67
N MET A 116 -26.79 27.13 -24.00
CA MET A 116 -25.64 27.72 -24.67
C MET A 116 -24.68 26.64 -25.17
N LEU A 117 -24.45 25.59 -24.38
CA LEU A 117 -23.61 24.44 -24.75
C LEU A 117 -24.29 23.53 -25.79
N ALA A 118 -25.62 23.38 -25.70
CA ALA A 118 -26.44 22.56 -26.58
C ALA A 118 -27.70 23.33 -27.04
N PRO A 119 -27.59 24.15 -28.11
CA PRO A 119 -28.70 24.94 -28.64
C PRO A 119 -29.90 24.12 -29.13
N ASP A 120 -29.71 22.81 -29.37
CA ASP A 120 -30.75 21.88 -29.79
C ASP A 120 -31.53 21.25 -28.62
N LEU A 121 -31.32 21.73 -27.39
CA LEU A 121 -32.02 21.29 -26.18
C LEU A 121 -33.54 21.30 -26.39
N LYS A 122 -34.14 20.11 -26.29
CA LYS A 122 -35.58 19.89 -26.27
C LYS A 122 -35.99 19.30 -24.94
N GLU A 123 -37.15 19.67 -24.46
CA GLU A 123 -37.74 19.15 -23.23
C GLU A 123 -39.08 18.51 -23.55
N ASN A 124 -39.27 17.27 -23.08
CA ASN A 124 -40.51 16.53 -23.20
C ASN A 124 -40.76 15.75 -21.91
N ASP A 125 -41.90 15.99 -21.26
CA ASP A 125 -42.31 15.31 -20.02
C ASP A 125 -41.22 15.28 -18.91
N GLY A 126 -40.50 16.39 -18.73
CA GLY A 126 -39.44 16.51 -17.72
C GLY A 126 -38.13 15.78 -18.08
N LEU A 127 -38.04 15.19 -19.28
CA LEU A 127 -36.82 14.66 -19.87
C LEU A 127 -36.28 15.64 -20.91
N TRP A 128 -35.04 16.07 -20.72
CA TRP A 128 -34.32 16.88 -21.69
C TRP A 128 -33.58 15.96 -22.66
N SER A 129 -33.53 16.35 -23.93
CA SER A 129 -32.73 15.68 -24.97
C SER A 129 -31.93 16.73 -25.72
N MET A 130 -30.65 16.48 -25.93
CA MET A 130 -29.73 17.42 -26.55
C MET A 130 -28.59 16.70 -27.28
N THR A 131 -27.86 17.42 -28.13
CA THR A 131 -26.61 16.95 -28.71
C THR A 131 -25.47 17.75 -28.09
N ALA A 132 -24.57 17.08 -27.38
CA ALA A 132 -23.40 17.69 -26.78
C ALA A 132 -22.18 16.79 -27.02
N VAL A 133 -21.03 17.40 -27.31
CA VAL A 133 -19.77 16.68 -27.60
C VAL A 133 -19.93 15.63 -28.72
N GLY A 134 -20.82 15.90 -29.69
CA GLY A 134 -21.10 14.99 -30.81
C GLY A 134 -21.95 13.75 -30.46
N GLN A 135 -22.51 13.67 -29.24
CA GLN A 135 -23.37 12.57 -28.81
C GLN A 135 -24.76 13.07 -28.41
N ARG A 136 -25.77 12.22 -28.65
CA ARG A 136 -27.12 12.46 -28.13
C ARG A 136 -27.14 12.12 -26.65
N LEU A 137 -27.48 13.11 -25.83
CA LEU A 137 -27.61 12.99 -24.39
C LEU A 137 -29.05 13.26 -23.96
N PHE A 138 -29.41 12.67 -22.82
CA PHE A 138 -30.63 12.91 -22.10
C PHE A 138 -30.29 13.45 -20.72
N ALA A 139 -31.14 14.32 -20.19
CA ALA A 139 -31.02 14.81 -18.83
C ALA A 139 -32.36 14.85 -18.10
N LYS A 140 -32.37 14.62 -16.79
CA LYS A 140 -33.57 14.62 -15.96
C LYS A 140 -33.29 15.26 -14.61
N MET A 141 -34.16 16.19 -14.21
CA MET A 141 -34.14 16.76 -12.86
C MET A 141 -34.84 15.81 -11.87
N ALA A 142 -34.17 15.47 -10.78
CA ALA A 142 -34.74 14.70 -9.67
C ALA A 142 -33.94 14.93 -8.39
N ASN A 143 -34.61 14.93 -7.23
CA ASN A 143 -33.96 15.00 -5.90
C ASN A 143 -32.99 16.18 -5.69
N GLY A 144 -33.16 17.30 -6.40
CA GLY A 144 -32.23 18.45 -6.35
C GLY A 144 -30.97 18.27 -7.21
N TYR A 145 -30.99 17.33 -8.16
CA TYR A 145 -29.89 17.00 -9.06
C TYR A 145 -30.37 16.95 -10.51
N CYS A 146 -29.45 17.28 -11.44
CA CYS A 146 -29.56 16.96 -12.86
C CYS A 146 -28.81 15.66 -13.14
N PHE A 147 -29.52 14.64 -13.60
CA PHE A 147 -28.93 13.38 -14.03
C PHE A 147 -28.76 13.37 -15.55
N VAL A 148 -27.58 13.02 -16.05
CA VAL A 148 -27.24 13.03 -17.49
C VAL A 148 -26.75 11.65 -17.93
N SER A 149 -27.23 11.15 -19.06
CA SER A 149 -26.78 9.89 -19.67
C SER A 149 -27.05 9.89 -21.19
N ASN A 150 -26.41 8.99 -21.94
CA ASN A 150 -26.78 8.75 -23.35
C ASN A 150 -28.01 7.84 -23.51
N SER A 151 -28.59 7.35 -22.41
CA SER A 151 -29.75 6.47 -22.39
C SER A 151 -30.89 7.09 -21.57
N ALA A 152 -32.04 7.32 -22.22
CA ALA A 152 -33.25 7.77 -21.53
C ALA A 152 -33.75 6.74 -20.51
N ASP A 153 -33.57 5.44 -20.80
CA ASP A 153 -34.00 4.34 -19.93
C ASP A 153 -33.22 4.35 -18.61
N MET A 154 -31.93 4.71 -18.64
CA MET A 154 -31.10 4.83 -17.43
C MET A 154 -31.56 5.97 -16.51
N LEU A 155 -32.26 6.97 -17.06
CA LEU A 155 -32.83 8.10 -16.32
C LEU A 155 -34.26 7.84 -15.84
N ALA A 156 -34.88 6.71 -16.25
CA ALA A 156 -36.20 6.33 -15.77
C ALA A 156 -36.21 6.13 -14.24
N ARG A 157 -35.11 5.58 -13.69
CA ARG A 157 -34.87 5.39 -12.25
C ARG A 157 -33.45 5.81 -11.89
N THR A 158 -33.33 6.96 -11.23
CA THR A 158 -32.04 7.47 -10.78
C THR A 158 -31.70 6.98 -9.38
N ALA A 159 -30.41 6.81 -9.10
CA ALA A 159 -29.95 6.60 -7.73
C ALA A 159 -30.12 7.89 -6.90
N ASP A 160 -30.24 7.74 -5.58
CA ASP A 160 -30.21 8.86 -4.65
C ASP A 160 -28.74 9.18 -4.31
N PRO A 161 -28.19 10.35 -4.72
CA PRO A 161 -26.79 10.70 -4.48
C PRO A 161 -26.39 10.57 -3.00
N LYS A 162 -27.31 10.89 -2.07
CA LYS A 162 -27.07 10.78 -0.62
C LYS A 162 -26.82 9.34 -0.14
N LYS A 163 -27.17 8.34 -0.95
CA LYS A 163 -27.00 6.91 -0.63
C LYS A 163 -25.81 6.26 -1.33
N ILE A 164 -25.26 6.91 -2.36
CA ILE A 164 -24.20 6.33 -3.20
C ILE A 164 -22.87 7.08 -3.08
N VAL A 165 -22.90 8.35 -2.68
CA VAL A 165 -21.70 9.15 -2.44
C VAL A 165 -21.04 8.74 -1.14
N ASN A 166 -19.71 8.66 -1.17
CA ASN A 166 -18.88 8.46 0.01
C ASN A 166 -18.28 9.80 0.45
N GLY A 167 -19.03 10.55 1.26
CA GLY A 167 -18.63 11.88 1.72
C GLY A 167 -17.50 11.90 2.77
N LYS A 168 -16.80 10.77 2.97
CA LYS A 168 -15.61 10.71 3.81
C LYS A 168 -14.37 11.28 3.11
N TYR A 169 -14.35 11.27 1.78
CA TYR A 169 -13.21 11.64 0.96
C TYR A 169 -13.60 12.77 0.01
N ASP A 170 -12.65 13.64 -0.32
CA ASP A 170 -12.83 14.67 -1.35
C ASP A 170 -13.04 14.03 -2.73
N ILE A 171 -12.33 12.93 -3.01
CA ILE A 171 -12.54 12.07 -4.19
C ILE A 171 -12.66 10.61 -3.75
N ALA A 172 -13.73 9.92 -4.18
CA ALA A 172 -13.91 8.50 -3.93
C ALA A 172 -14.33 7.72 -5.18
N LEU A 173 -13.71 6.57 -5.40
CA LEU A 173 -14.13 5.53 -6.32
C LEU A 173 -14.57 4.31 -5.52
N ASP A 174 -15.86 4.02 -5.52
CA ASP A 174 -16.45 2.85 -4.90
C ASP A 174 -16.87 1.83 -5.96
N VAL A 175 -16.40 0.60 -5.82
CA VAL A 175 -16.72 -0.53 -6.72
C VAL A 175 -17.37 -1.64 -5.92
N SER A 176 -18.63 -1.94 -6.23
CA SER A 176 -19.33 -3.13 -5.72
C SER A 176 -18.89 -4.36 -6.51
N ILE A 177 -17.84 -5.02 -6.02
CA ILE A 177 -17.37 -6.30 -6.57
C ILE A 177 -18.50 -7.34 -6.55
N ALA A 178 -19.35 -7.33 -5.52
CA ALA A 178 -20.50 -8.23 -5.42
C ALA A 178 -21.50 -8.08 -6.59
N SER A 179 -21.61 -6.88 -7.17
CA SER A 179 -22.55 -6.58 -8.25
C SER A 179 -22.03 -6.95 -9.65
N ILE A 180 -20.73 -7.24 -9.80
CA ILE A 180 -20.15 -7.63 -11.09
C ILE A 180 -20.68 -9.04 -11.48
N PRO A 181 -21.22 -9.21 -12.70
CA PRO A 181 -21.68 -10.50 -13.20
C PRO A 181 -20.62 -11.60 -13.16
N GLN A 182 -21.01 -12.80 -12.72
CA GLN A 182 -20.11 -13.94 -12.57
C GLN A 182 -19.33 -14.32 -13.85
N PRO A 183 -19.93 -14.32 -15.06
CA PRO A 183 -19.18 -14.62 -16.28
C PRO A 183 -18.03 -13.65 -16.56
N LEU A 184 -18.18 -12.36 -16.19
CA LEU A 184 -17.12 -11.37 -16.36
C LEU A 184 -15.98 -11.59 -15.36
N LYS A 185 -16.30 -12.02 -14.14
CA LYS A 185 -15.31 -12.40 -13.14
C LYS A 185 -14.48 -13.59 -13.59
N GLU A 186 -15.15 -14.62 -14.12
CA GLU A 186 -14.51 -15.83 -14.62
C GLU A 186 -13.61 -15.52 -15.82
N ALA A 187 -14.08 -14.72 -16.77
CA ALA A 187 -13.28 -14.29 -17.92
C ALA A 187 -12.04 -13.49 -17.48
N PHE A 188 -12.19 -12.56 -16.53
CA PHE A 188 -11.08 -11.80 -15.96
C PHE A 188 -10.04 -12.72 -15.31
N LEU A 189 -10.46 -13.63 -14.42
CA LEU A 189 -9.56 -14.55 -13.74
C LEU A 189 -8.85 -15.48 -14.71
N GLN A 190 -9.54 -16.00 -15.71
CA GLN A 190 -8.96 -16.84 -16.75
C GLN A 190 -7.89 -16.10 -17.55
N GLN A 191 -8.17 -14.85 -17.96
CA GLN A 191 -7.22 -14.02 -18.70
C GLN A 191 -5.99 -13.68 -17.84
N THR A 192 -6.18 -13.32 -16.57
CA THR A 192 -5.07 -13.04 -15.65
C THR A 192 -4.22 -14.28 -15.40
N GLU A 193 -4.83 -15.44 -15.19
CA GLU A 193 -4.08 -16.69 -15.05
C GLU A 193 -3.25 -17.00 -16.30
N GLN A 194 -3.86 -16.89 -17.48
CA GLN A 194 -3.17 -17.15 -18.74
C GLN A 194 -1.97 -16.21 -18.94
N GLN A 195 -2.16 -14.90 -18.71
CA GLN A 195 -1.08 -13.91 -18.83
C GLN A 195 0.01 -14.11 -17.78
N GLY A 196 -0.36 -14.42 -16.54
CA GLY A 196 0.60 -14.69 -15.47
C GLY A 196 1.44 -15.94 -15.74
N ARG A 197 0.84 -17.03 -16.23
CA ARG A 197 1.56 -18.23 -16.66
C ARG A 197 2.51 -17.95 -17.83
N ALA A 198 2.04 -17.22 -18.84
CA ALA A 198 2.89 -16.80 -19.94
C ALA A 198 4.07 -15.92 -19.47
N SER A 199 3.85 -15.07 -18.46
CA SER A 199 4.92 -14.25 -17.87
C SER A 199 5.95 -15.07 -17.11
N LEU A 200 5.56 -16.15 -16.42
CA LEU A 200 6.50 -17.08 -15.78
C LEU A 200 7.32 -17.84 -16.82
N GLU A 201 6.68 -18.31 -17.89
CA GLU A 201 7.35 -19.07 -18.96
C GLU A 201 8.34 -18.21 -19.77
N ASN A 202 8.01 -16.94 -20.01
CA ASN A 202 8.86 -16.01 -20.76
C ASN A 202 9.81 -15.20 -19.87
N GLY A 203 9.75 -15.39 -18.55
CA GLY A 203 10.66 -14.74 -17.60
C GLY A 203 12.09 -15.27 -17.69
N PRO A 204 13.04 -14.64 -16.97
CA PRO A 204 14.37 -15.20 -16.80
C PRO A 204 14.27 -16.63 -16.26
N PRO A 205 15.01 -17.61 -16.83
CA PRO A 205 14.97 -18.98 -16.32
C PRO A 205 15.46 -18.99 -14.87
N PRO A 206 14.80 -19.75 -13.98
CA PRO A 206 15.21 -19.86 -12.59
C PRO A 206 16.62 -20.45 -12.49
N LYS A 207 17.43 -19.95 -11.55
CA LYS A 207 18.82 -20.40 -11.37
C LYS A 207 18.91 -21.78 -10.74
N ASN A 208 17.89 -22.18 -9.97
CA ASN A 208 17.81 -23.46 -9.27
C ASN A 208 16.34 -23.82 -8.97
N ASP A 209 16.12 -25.03 -8.46
CA ASP A 209 14.78 -25.55 -8.16
C ASP A 209 14.05 -24.77 -7.07
N ALA A 210 14.77 -24.21 -6.09
CA ALA A 210 14.16 -23.37 -5.05
C ALA A 210 13.61 -22.06 -5.63
N GLU A 211 14.35 -21.42 -6.54
CA GLU A 211 13.89 -20.23 -7.24
C GLU A 211 12.68 -20.54 -8.11
N LYS A 212 12.71 -21.64 -8.88
CA LYS A 212 11.56 -22.10 -9.67
C LYS A 212 10.32 -22.28 -8.81
N LYS A 213 10.45 -23.02 -7.71
CA LYS A 213 9.34 -23.30 -6.80
C LYS A 213 8.85 -22.03 -6.10
N GLY A 214 9.75 -21.12 -5.73
CA GLY A 214 9.40 -19.81 -5.19
C GLY A 214 8.57 -18.98 -6.17
N GLN A 215 8.96 -18.95 -7.45
CA GLN A 215 8.20 -18.26 -8.50
C GLN A 215 6.81 -18.88 -8.70
N GLU A 216 6.72 -20.21 -8.80
CA GLU A 216 5.44 -20.93 -8.96
C GLU A 216 4.50 -20.68 -7.77
N LEU A 217 5.01 -20.85 -6.54
CA LEU A 217 4.24 -20.62 -5.32
C LEU A 217 3.80 -19.16 -5.15
N GLY A 218 4.68 -18.21 -5.49
CA GLY A 218 4.37 -16.78 -5.45
C GLY A 218 3.25 -16.42 -6.43
N PHE A 219 3.29 -16.98 -7.64
CA PHE A 219 2.23 -16.79 -8.63
C PHE A 219 0.91 -17.41 -8.18
N GLU A 220 0.92 -18.69 -7.77
CA GLU A 220 -0.29 -19.37 -7.28
C GLU A 220 -0.94 -18.64 -6.11
N TRP A 221 -0.12 -18.10 -5.19
CA TRP A 221 -0.62 -17.32 -4.07
C TRP A 221 -1.27 -16.02 -4.52
N THR A 222 -0.62 -15.28 -5.42
CA THR A 222 -1.17 -14.04 -5.97
C THR A 222 -2.49 -14.29 -6.70
N LEU A 223 -2.55 -15.37 -7.49
CA LEU A 223 -3.78 -15.77 -8.20
C LEU A 223 -4.88 -16.20 -7.23
N ALA A 224 -4.56 -16.95 -6.18
CA ALA A 224 -5.53 -17.36 -5.16
C ALA A 224 -6.08 -16.16 -4.37
N ALA A 225 -5.22 -15.21 -4.00
CA ALA A 225 -5.63 -13.97 -3.35
C ALA A 225 -6.54 -13.15 -4.26
N LEU A 226 -6.16 -12.95 -5.54
CA LEU A 226 -6.99 -12.26 -6.52
C LEU A 226 -8.34 -12.95 -6.73
N THR A 227 -8.35 -14.28 -6.83
CA THR A 227 -9.57 -15.10 -6.96
C THR A 227 -10.50 -14.89 -5.76
N ALA A 228 -9.95 -14.88 -4.54
CA ALA A 228 -10.72 -14.58 -3.34
C ALA A 228 -11.29 -13.16 -3.39
N VAL A 229 -10.50 -12.15 -3.76
CA VAL A 229 -11.00 -10.77 -3.90
C VAL A 229 -12.13 -10.69 -4.93
N VAL A 230 -11.97 -11.29 -6.11
CA VAL A 230 -12.94 -11.21 -7.20
C VAL A 230 -14.24 -11.94 -6.86
N ASN A 231 -14.17 -13.14 -6.27
CA ASN A 231 -15.34 -13.97 -5.99
C ASN A 231 -16.01 -13.61 -4.65
N ASP A 232 -15.21 -13.42 -3.61
CA ASP A 232 -15.67 -13.21 -2.23
C ASP A 232 -15.67 -11.73 -1.82
N GLY A 233 -15.10 -10.82 -2.61
CA GLY A 233 -15.16 -9.38 -2.36
C GLY A 233 -16.58 -8.83 -2.41
N ASP A 234 -16.87 -7.90 -1.50
CA ASP A 234 -18.12 -7.16 -1.45
C ASP A 234 -17.96 -5.79 -2.12
N ARG A 235 -17.14 -4.93 -1.51
CA ARG A 235 -16.83 -3.58 -2.00
C ARG A 235 -15.35 -3.28 -1.91
N MET A 236 -14.86 -2.59 -2.95
CA MET A 236 -13.56 -1.93 -2.99
C MET A 236 -13.78 -0.41 -3.00
N THR A 237 -12.94 0.33 -2.29
CA THR A 237 -12.98 1.79 -2.21
C THR A 237 -11.58 2.33 -2.48
N LEU A 238 -11.44 3.30 -3.37
CA LEU A 238 -10.26 4.17 -3.46
C LEU A 238 -10.69 5.57 -3.04
N GLY A 239 -10.15 6.09 -1.96
CA GLY A 239 -10.43 7.43 -1.45
C GLY A 239 -9.18 8.29 -1.45
N PHE A 240 -9.34 9.57 -1.77
CA PHE A 240 -8.32 10.61 -1.66
C PHE A 240 -8.88 11.77 -0.87
N ASP A 241 -8.08 12.30 0.05
CA ASP A 241 -8.47 13.36 0.97
C ASP A 241 -7.29 14.29 1.19
N VAL A 242 -7.55 15.60 1.26
CA VAL A 242 -6.56 16.64 1.54
C VAL A 242 -7.02 17.42 2.76
N ASN A 243 -6.10 17.62 3.70
CA ASN A 243 -6.31 18.45 4.86
C ASN A 243 -5.30 19.59 4.86
N SER A 244 -5.75 20.77 4.42
CA SER A 244 -4.93 21.97 4.34
C SER A 244 -4.49 22.50 5.72
N GLU A 245 -5.29 22.28 6.78
CA GLU A 245 -4.95 22.67 8.16
C GLU A 245 -3.76 21.88 8.69
N SER A 246 -3.76 20.54 8.53
CA SER A 246 -2.65 19.69 8.94
C SER A 246 -1.53 19.60 7.88
N ARG A 247 -1.78 20.11 6.68
CA ARG A 247 -0.93 19.98 5.48
C ARG A 247 -0.63 18.53 5.09
N LEU A 248 -1.59 17.65 5.31
CA LEU A 248 -1.49 16.22 5.02
C LEU A 248 -2.46 15.86 3.90
N ALA A 249 -2.08 14.91 3.07
CA ALA A 249 -2.98 14.24 2.14
C ALA A 249 -2.99 12.74 2.44
N SER A 250 -4.09 12.07 2.10
CA SER A 250 -4.21 10.63 2.27
C SER A 250 -4.83 9.92 1.08
N VAL A 251 -4.39 8.69 0.86
CA VAL A 251 -4.96 7.73 -0.08
C VAL A 251 -5.36 6.48 0.68
N ASP A 252 -6.64 6.12 0.60
CA ASP A 252 -7.20 4.93 1.20
C ASP A 252 -7.58 3.92 0.11
N PHE A 253 -7.04 2.71 0.17
CA PHE A 253 -7.55 1.55 -0.57
C PHE A 253 -8.25 0.59 0.40
N GLY A 254 -9.58 0.63 0.41
CA GLY A 254 -10.43 -0.24 1.22
C GLY A 254 -10.88 -1.48 0.45
N LEU A 255 -10.90 -2.63 1.12
CA LEU A 255 -11.51 -3.85 0.62
C LEU A 255 -12.34 -4.51 1.72
N SER A 256 -13.57 -4.88 1.39
CA SER A 256 -14.46 -5.65 2.26
C SER A 256 -14.81 -6.99 1.62
N GLY A 257 -14.95 -8.03 2.46
CA GLY A 257 -15.36 -9.36 2.03
C GLY A 257 -16.82 -9.62 2.36
N LYS A 258 -17.51 -10.39 1.51
CA LYS A 258 -18.85 -10.90 1.79
C LYS A 258 -18.82 -11.72 3.08
N SER A 259 -19.81 -11.49 3.95
CA SER A 259 -19.89 -12.18 5.23
C SER A 259 -19.87 -13.71 5.06
N GLY A 260 -19.11 -14.40 5.92
CA GLY A 260 -19.00 -15.87 5.93
C GLY A 260 -18.01 -16.49 4.94
N THR A 261 -17.44 -15.71 4.02
CA THR A 261 -16.46 -16.19 3.02
C THR A 261 -15.06 -16.44 3.61
N ALA A 262 -14.19 -17.10 2.84
CA ALA A 262 -12.80 -17.30 3.23
C ALA A 262 -12.05 -15.97 3.35
N LEU A 263 -12.31 -15.04 2.43
CA LEU A 263 -11.75 -13.68 2.46
C LEU A 263 -12.11 -12.92 3.76
N ALA A 264 -13.39 -12.90 4.13
CA ALA A 264 -13.85 -12.22 5.34
C ALA A 264 -13.24 -12.84 6.62
N LYS A 265 -13.07 -14.17 6.66
CA LYS A 265 -12.39 -14.86 7.76
C LYS A 265 -10.92 -14.49 7.84
N ALA A 266 -10.22 -14.41 6.71
CA ALA A 266 -8.82 -13.99 6.65
C ALA A 266 -8.63 -12.55 7.16
N MET A 267 -9.49 -11.62 6.74
CA MET A 267 -9.49 -10.22 7.23
C MET A 267 -9.80 -10.15 8.74
N THR A 268 -10.74 -10.96 9.23
CA THR A 268 -11.02 -11.05 10.67
C THR A 268 -9.83 -11.58 11.46
N ALA A 269 -9.12 -12.59 10.94
CA ALA A 269 -7.92 -13.12 11.57
C ALA A 269 -6.81 -12.07 11.62
N TYR A 270 -6.64 -11.31 10.53
CA TYR A 270 -5.74 -10.17 10.48
C TYR A 270 -6.09 -9.13 11.56
N GLY A 271 -7.35 -8.72 11.66
CA GLY A 271 -7.82 -7.75 12.67
C GLY A 271 -7.70 -8.19 14.13
N LYS A 272 -7.52 -9.49 14.38
CA LYS A 272 -7.25 -10.04 15.72
C LYS A 272 -5.75 -10.13 16.04
N THR A 273 -4.88 -9.86 15.07
CA THR A 273 -3.44 -9.95 15.27
C THR A 273 -2.95 -8.77 16.09
N THR A 274 -2.34 -9.04 17.24
CA THR A 274 -1.77 -8.00 18.12
C THR A 274 -0.26 -7.92 17.91
N PRO A 275 0.30 -6.77 17.52
CA PRO A 275 1.75 -6.64 17.33
C PRO A 275 2.56 -6.79 18.62
N ALA A 276 3.37 -7.85 18.69
CA ALA A 276 4.17 -8.15 19.87
C ALA A 276 5.29 -7.13 20.15
N PHE A 277 5.71 -6.37 19.13
CA PHE A 277 6.85 -5.45 19.21
C PHE A 277 6.49 -3.99 18.93
N ALA A 278 5.20 -3.64 18.85
CA ALA A 278 4.78 -2.27 18.56
C ALA A 278 5.30 -1.25 19.60
N ALA A 279 5.50 -1.65 20.85
CA ALA A 279 6.02 -0.76 21.89
C ALA A 279 7.48 -0.32 21.66
N VAL A 280 8.24 -1.02 20.80
CA VAL A 280 9.60 -0.63 20.43
C VAL A 280 9.61 0.52 19.42
N ALA A 281 8.58 0.60 18.58
CA ALA A 281 8.47 1.57 17.49
C ALA A 281 7.83 2.88 17.99
N THR A 282 8.64 3.83 18.44
CA THR A 282 8.20 5.15 18.91
C THR A 282 7.65 6.00 17.76
N GLU A 283 6.75 6.94 18.04
CA GLU A 283 6.18 7.82 17.01
C GLU A 283 7.22 8.77 16.39
N ASP A 284 8.31 9.06 17.13
CA ASP A 284 9.34 10.03 16.76
C ASP A 284 10.47 9.48 15.87
N ALA A 285 10.61 8.15 15.78
CA ALA A 285 11.67 7.53 15.00
C ALA A 285 11.60 7.96 13.51
N PRO A 286 12.73 8.35 12.88
CA PRO A 286 12.82 8.65 11.45
C PRO A 286 12.30 7.53 10.55
N PHE A 287 12.48 6.28 10.95
CA PHE A 287 11.88 5.13 10.28
C PHE A 287 11.40 4.11 11.31
N ARG A 288 10.21 3.56 11.08
CA ARG A 288 9.73 2.37 11.77
C ARG A 288 8.94 1.48 10.85
N LEU A 289 9.15 0.18 10.97
CA LEU A 289 8.35 -0.87 10.38
C LEU A 289 7.92 -1.83 11.48
N VAL A 290 6.63 -1.95 11.70
CA VAL A 290 6.02 -2.98 12.53
C VAL A 290 5.26 -3.92 11.61
N MET A 291 5.54 -5.22 11.72
CA MET A 291 4.86 -6.24 10.95
C MET A 291 4.34 -7.33 11.88
N SER A 292 3.06 -7.64 11.74
CA SER A 292 2.43 -8.76 12.41
C SER A 292 1.40 -9.38 11.48
N TYR A 293 1.60 -10.65 11.15
CA TYR A 293 0.83 -11.32 10.10
C TYR A 293 0.47 -12.75 10.51
N PRO A 294 -0.80 -13.18 10.36
CA PRO A 294 -1.22 -14.54 10.67
C PRO A 294 -0.68 -15.53 9.63
N THR A 295 -0.13 -16.66 10.07
CA THR A 295 0.52 -17.66 9.18
C THR A 295 -0.31 -18.91 8.89
N THR A 296 -1.50 -19.02 9.49
CA THR A 296 -2.29 -20.26 9.55
C THR A 296 -2.81 -20.77 8.20
N GLY A 297 -2.83 -19.94 7.15
CA GLY A 297 -3.30 -20.31 5.81
C GLY A 297 -2.22 -20.79 4.83
N MET A 298 -0.95 -20.82 5.24
CA MET A 298 0.18 -20.95 4.30
C MET A 298 1.10 -22.15 4.56
N LEU A 299 0.81 -22.96 5.59
CA LEU A 299 1.79 -23.87 6.17
C LEU A 299 2.26 -24.99 5.21
N GLU A 300 1.35 -25.61 4.45
CA GLU A 300 1.71 -26.72 3.55
C GLU A 300 2.64 -26.26 2.41
N LYS A 301 2.26 -25.17 1.72
CA LYS A 301 3.06 -24.59 0.63
C LYS A 301 4.41 -24.04 1.11
N ILE A 302 4.45 -23.50 2.32
CA ILE A 302 5.70 -23.05 2.95
C ILE A 302 6.62 -24.23 3.24
N ASP A 303 6.10 -25.34 3.78
CA ASP A 303 6.93 -26.53 4.06
C ASP A 303 7.59 -27.07 2.78
N GLU A 304 6.84 -27.04 1.68
CA GLU A 304 7.34 -27.39 0.35
C GLU A 304 8.46 -26.47 -0.17
N LEU A 305 8.35 -25.15 0.04
CA LEU A 305 9.40 -24.19 -0.31
C LEU A 305 10.65 -24.37 0.56
N PHE A 306 10.45 -24.56 1.86
CA PHE A 306 11.55 -24.79 2.82
C PHE A 306 12.33 -26.06 2.50
N THR A 307 11.65 -27.10 2.02
CA THR A 307 12.30 -28.33 1.56
C THR A 307 13.19 -28.05 0.34
N ALA A 308 12.67 -27.36 -0.68
CA ALA A 308 13.47 -27.01 -1.86
C ALA A 308 14.67 -26.10 -1.53
N MET A 309 14.49 -25.12 -0.63
CA MET A 309 15.59 -24.28 -0.16
C MET A 309 16.67 -25.07 0.58
N ARG A 310 16.27 -26.08 1.36
CA ARG A 310 17.21 -26.98 2.03
C ARG A 310 18.00 -27.82 1.03
N ASP A 311 17.34 -28.39 0.03
CA ASP A 311 18.01 -29.20 -0.99
C ASP A 311 19.04 -28.38 -1.78
N VAL A 312 18.72 -27.12 -2.10
CA VAL A 312 19.68 -26.18 -2.71
C VAL A 312 20.83 -25.86 -1.77
N ALA A 313 20.56 -25.59 -0.49
CA ALA A 313 21.61 -25.33 0.49
C ALA A 313 22.55 -26.55 0.63
N ASP A 314 22.01 -27.76 0.71
CA ASP A 314 22.78 -29.00 0.79
C ASP A 314 23.67 -29.19 -0.44
N ALA A 315 23.15 -28.91 -1.64
CA ALA A 315 23.90 -29.01 -2.89
C ALA A 315 25.02 -27.97 -2.99
N GLU A 316 24.81 -26.74 -2.51
CA GLU A 316 25.85 -25.70 -2.48
C GLU A 316 26.92 -26.00 -1.42
N ILE A 317 26.53 -26.51 -0.26
CA ILE A 317 27.46 -27.00 0.78
C ILE A 317 28.34 -28.13 0.23
N ASP A 318 27.77 -29.06 -0.57
CA ASP A 318 28.54 -30.14 -1.17
C ASP A 318 29.61 -29.66 -2.17
N LYS A 319 29.35 -28.53 -2.83
CA LYS A 319 30.25 -27.92 -3.81
C LYS A 319 31.27 -26.95 -3.20
N ASP A 320 31.09 -26.53 -1.95
CA ASP A 320 32.00 -25.55 -1.33
C ASP A 320 33.37 -26.17 -1.04
N GLU A 321 34.38 -25.70 -1.79
CA GLU A 321 35.77 -26.14 -1.67
C GLU A 321 36.44 -25.67 -0.36
N LYS A 322 35.84 -24.72 0.37
CA LYS A 322 36.35 -24.26 1.67
C LYS A 322 36.04 -25.25 2.80
N LEU A 323 35.05 -26.12 2.62
CA LEU A 323 34.71 -27.20 3.56
C LEU A 323 35.58 -28.41 3.23
N LYS A 324 36.67 -28.56 4.00
CA LYS A 324 37.85 -29.36 3.62
C LYS A 324 37.63 -30.87 3.74
N ASP A 325 36.65 -31.30 4.52
CA ASP A 325 36.31 -32.72 4.70
C ASP A 325 34.79 -32.99 4.85
N ASP A 326 34.41 -34.27 4.82
CA ASP A 326 33.02 -34.71 4.93
C ASP A 326 32.39 -34.38 6.30
N ALA A 327 33.21 -34.22 7.35
CA ALA A 327 32.72 -33.87 8.68
C ALA A 327 32.30 -32.40 8.74
N ASP A 328 33.08 -31.50 8.13
CA ASP A 328 32.74 -30.08 7.99
C ASP A 328 31.49 -29.88 7.12
N LYS A 329 31.40 -30.60 5.98
CA LYS A 329 30.20 -30.56 5.12
C LYS A 329 28.97 -31.05 5.87
N LYS A 330 29.09 -32.16 6.61
CA LYS A 330 27.99 -32.66 7.44
C LYS A 330 27.56 -31.66 8.50
N ALA A 331 28.52 -31.04 9.20
CA ALA A 331 28.21 -30.06 10.23
C ALA A 331 27.54 -28.80 9.65
N ALA A 332 27.97 -28.33 8.47
CA ALA A 332 27.32 -27.25 7.74
C ALA A 332 25.87 -27.60 7.35
N LYS A 333 25.62 -28.84 6.85
CA LYS A 333 24.27 -29.32 6.55
C LYS A 333 23.39 -29.42 7.80
N ASP A 334 23.93 -29.88 8.92
CA ASP A 334 23.20 -29.93 10.19
C ASP A 334 22.80 -28.54 10.69
N VAL A 335 23.70 -27.54 10.55
CA VAL A 335 23.42 -26.12 10.82
C VAL A 335 22.32 -25.58 9.90
N ALA A 336 22.43 -25.80 8.59
CA ALA A 336 21.43 -25.37 7.61
C ALA A 336 20.06 -26.00 7.90
N LYS A 337 20.01 -27.31 8.13
CA LYS A 337 18.80 -28.03 8.51
C LYS A 337 18.13 -27.41 9.73
N ARG A 338 18.91 -27.14 10.79
CA ARG A 338 18.39 -26.57 12.03
C ARG A 338 17.85 -25.15 11.84
N LEU A 339 18.52 -24.32 11.03
CA LEU A 339 18.02 -23.00 10.65
C LEU A 339 16.63 -23.09 10.00
N PHE A 340 16.48 -23.98 9.00
CA PHE A 340 15.18 -24.21 8.36
C PHE A 340 14.13 -24.78 9.33
N ASP A 341 14.51 -25.70 10.22
CA ASP A 341 13.59 -26.26 11.23
C ASP A 341 13.07 -25.18 12.20
N ILE A 342 13.91 -24.21 12.58
CA ILE A 342 13.51 -23.05 13.40
C ILE A 342 12.57 -22.13 12.63
N GLY A 343 12.88 -21.84 11.36
CA GLY A 343 12.03 -21.04 10.49
C GLY A 343 10.64 -21.66 10.30
N GLN A 344 10.57 -22.96 9.99
CA GLN A 344 9.32 -23.72 9.88
C GLN A 344 8.53 -23.69 11.18
N ALA A 345 9.18 -23.94 12.33
CA ALA A 345 8.52 -23.89 13.63
C ALA A 345 7.96 -22.49 13.94
N THR A 346 8.67 -21.44 13.53
CA THR A 346 8.24 -20.05 13.67
C THR A 346 7.02 -19.76 12.80
N MET A 347 7.00 -20.20 11.54
CA MET A 347 5.81 -20.10 10.69
C MET A 347 4.62 -20.88 11.27
N LYS A 348 4.87 -22.05 11.87
CA LYS A 348 3.83 -22.88 12.52
C LYS A 348 3.32 -22.31 13.84
N SER A 349 3.94 -21.24 14.37
CA SER A 349 3.52 -20.62 15.64
C SER A 349 2.21 -19.81 15.55
N GLY A 350 1.68 -19.60 14.33
CA GLY A 350 0.39 -18.98 14.08
C GLY A 350 0.45 -17.51 13.68
N SER A 351 1.53 -16.80 14.01
CA SER A 351 1.77 -15.43 13.58
C SER A 351 3.26 -15.09 13.50
N LEU A 352 3.62 -14.32 12.48
CA LEU A 352 4.90 -13.62 12.41
C LEU A 352 4.77 -12.29 13.12
N HIS A 353 5.82 -11.91 13.84
CA HIS A 353 5.95 -10.58 14.45
C HIS A 353 7.38 -10.10 14.22
N SER A 354 7.52 -8.90 13.66
CA SER A 354 8.80 -8.25 13.44
C SER A 354 8.69 -6.74 13.68
N VAL A 355 9.81 -6.13 14.06
CA VAL A 355 9.98 -4.69 14.13
C VAL A 355 11.34 -4.31 13.57
N ILE A 356 11.43 -3.16 12.89
CA ILE A 356 12.68 -2.48 12.53
C ILE A 356 12.46 -1.00 12.85
N VAL A 357 13.42 -0.39 13.52
CA VAL A 357 13.46 1.05 13.82
C VAL A 357 14.81 1.57 13.36
N LEU A 358 14.82 2.70 12.66
CA LEU A 358 16.01 3.52 12.47
C LEU A 358 15.83 4.83 13.24
N ASP A 359 16.88 5.21 13.95
CA ASP A 359 16.94 6.39 14.79
C ASP A 359 18.32 7.06 14.68
N GLU A 360 18.45 8.23 15.28
CA GLU A 360 19.75 8.88 15.47
C GLU A 360 20.52 8.15 16.59
N GLY A 361 21.76 7.77 16.29
CA GLY A 361 22.70 7.15 17.23
C GLY A 361 23.72 8.15 17.75
N ASP A 362 24.63 7.68 18.60
CA ASP A 362 25.77 8.49 19.05
C ASP A 362 26.65 8.93 17.87
N ASP A 363 27.36 10.05 18.02
CA ASP A 363 28.31 10.60 17.03
C ASP A 363 27.69 10.81 15.63
N ASP A 364 26.44 11.28 15.58
CA ASP A 364 25.67 11.55 14.34
C ASP A 364 25.51 10.32 13.41
N THR A 365 25.61 9.12 13.98
CA THR A 365 25.45 7.86 13.23
C THR A 365 23.98 7.42 13.15
N VAL A 366 23.69 6.50 12.25
CA VAL A 366 22.40 5.82 12.17
C VAL A 366 22.35 4.64 13.14
N LEU A 367 21.38 4.66 14.04
CA LEU A 367 21.06 3.56 14.93
C LEU A 367 19.96 2.70 14.31
N ILE A 368 20.23 1.40 14.11
CA ILE A 368 19.23 0.41 13.71
C ILE A 368 18.95 -0.51 14.89
N VAL A 369 17.68 -0.79 15.16
CA VAL A 369 17.24 -1.87 16.04
C VAL A 369 16.15 -2.69 15.36
N GLY A 370 16.34 -4.01 15.30
CA GLY A 370 15.34 -4.92 14.73
C GLY A 370 15.12 -6.14 15.60
N GLY A 371 13.90 -6.69 15.53
CA GLY A 371 13.50 -7.86 16.30
C GLY A 371 12.50 -8.72 15.55
N THR A 372 12.60 -10.03 15.70
CA THR A 372 11.65 -11.00 15.14
C THR A 372 11.31 -12.07 16.17
N ARG A 373 10.05 -12.51 16.20
CA ARG A 373 9.60 -13.60 17.07
C ARG A 373 10.09 -14.92 16.49
N VAL A 374 10.55 -15.82 17.36
CA VAL A 374 10.92 -17.19 16.98
C VAL A 374 10.27 -18.21 17.92
N ALA A 375 9.85 -19.35 17.38
CA ALA A 375 9.19 -20.40 18.19
C ALA A 375 10.16 -21.25 19.03
N LYS A 376 11.45 -21.29 18.65
CA LYS A 376 12.49 -22.13 19.27
C LYS A 376 13.75 -21.33 19.57
N GLY A 377 13.65 -20.27 20.37
CA GLY A 377 14.78 -19.37 20.64
C GLY A 377 15.98 -20.06 21.30
N ASP A 378 15.76 -21.04 22.18
CA ASP A 378 16.84 -21.83 22.78
C ASP A 378 17.63 -22.64 21.73
N ASP A 379 16.93 -23.16 20.72
CA ASP A 379 17.58 -23.85 19.60
C ASP A 379 18.33 -22.88 18.70
N ALA A 380 17.82 -21.66 18.50
CA ALA A 380 18.52 -20.61 17.79
C ALA A 380 19.81 -20.20 18.52
N GLY A 381 19.79 -20.15 19.85
CA GLY A 381 20.99 -19.88 20.66
C GLY A 381 22.06 -20.96 20.51
N LYS A 382 21.66 -22.24 20.53
CA LYS A 382 22.58 -23.35 20.29
C LYS A 382 23.09 -23.37 18.84
N LEU A 383 22.22 -23.05 17.88
CA LEU A 383 22.62 -22.92 16.47
C LEU A 383 23.71 -21.86 16.29
N PHE A 384 23.59 -20.71 16.96
CA PHE A 384 24.63 -19.70 16.98
C PHE A 384 25.95 -20.22 17.57
N ASP A 385 25.88 -20.94 18.70
CA ASP A 385 27.06 -21.56 19.32
C ASP A 385 27.74 -22.56 18.37
N ASP A 386 26.97 -23.29 17.56
CA ASP A 386 27.48 -24.25 16.57
C ASP A 386 28.09 -23.56 15.33
N ILE A 387 27.46 -22.47 14.84
CA ILE A 387 28.04 -21.62 13.78
C ILE A 387 29.39 -21.05 14.22
N LEU A 388 29.50 -20.56 15.46
CA LEU A 388 30.76 -20.04 15.97
C LEU A 388 31.84 -21.11 16.06
N LYS A 389 31.49 -22.35 16.40
CA LYS A 389 32.46 -23.47 16.40
C LYS A 389 32.99 -23.76 15.01
N LEU A 390 32.12 -23.77 13.99
CA LEU A 390 32.51 -23.98 12.60
C LEU A 390 33.37 -22.83 12.08
N ALA A 391 33.06 -21.60 12.49
CA ALA A 391 33.79 -20.41 12.07
C ALA A 391 35.15 -20.25 12.74
N LYS A 392 35.54 -21.05 13.76
CA LYS A 392 36.78 -20.85 14.55
C LYS A 392 38.07 -20.76 13.75
N GLU A 393 38.14 -21.41 12.59
CA GLU A 393 39.31 -21.35 11.70
C GLU A 393 39.19 -20.28 10.61
N SER A 394 38.04 -19.60 10.52
CA SER A 394 37.82 -18.50 9.59
C SER A 394 38.45 -17.21 10.13
N PRO A 395 39.03 -16.35 9.26
CA PRO A 395 39.44 -15.00 9.60
C PRO A 395 38.32 -14.18 10.28
N GLU A 396 37.06 -14.51 9.98
CA GLU A 396 35.87 -13.86 10.52
C GLU A 396 35.59 -14.19 11.99
N SER A 397 36.19 -15.25 12.56
CA SER A 397 35.96 -15.64 13.96
C SER A 397 36.35 -14.54 14.97
N GLY A 398 37.38 -13.75 14.65
CA GLY A 398 37.82 -12.64 15.51
C GLY A 398 36.82 -11.49 15.59
N LYS A 399 35.84 -11.44 14.67
CA LYS A 399 34.84 -10.39 14.58
C LYS A 399 33.59 -10.69 15.42
N VAL A 400 33.44 -11.91 15.95
CA VAL A 400 32.29 -12.27 16.76
C VAL A 400 32.72 -12.58 18.19
N LYS A 401 32.18 -11.83 19.15
CA LYS A 401 32.36 -12.08 20.59
C LYS A 401 31.05 -12.56 21.18
N ALA A 402 31.02 -13.82 21.61
CA ALA A 402 29.83 -14.38 22.24
C ALA A 402 29.66 -13.89 23.69
N ASP A 403 28.42 -13.83 24.16
CA ASP A 403 28.05 -13.62 25.57
C ASP A 403 28.68 -12.35 26.20
N VAL A 404 28.77 -11.27 25.43
CA VAL A 404 29.30 -9.98 25.91
C VAL A 404 28.38 -9.32 26.94
N ALA A 405 27.09 -9.64 26.92
CA ALA A 405 26.13 -9.16 27.90
C ALA A 405 24.92 -10.12 28.05
N LYS A 406 24.12 -9.88 29.10
CA LYS A 406 22.80 -10.51 29.30
C LYS A 406 21.82 -9.44 29.75
N HIS A 407 20.62 -9.45 29.18
CA HIS A 407 19.56 -8.49 29.53
C HIS A 407 18.18 -9.07 29.24
N ALA A 408 17.20 -8.85 30.11
CA ALA A 408 15.82 -9.32 29.95
C ALA A 408 15.70 -10.80 29.51
N GLY A 409 16.57 -11.68 30.04
CA GLY A 409 16.60 -13.11 29.70
C GLY A 409 17.25 -13.45 28.35
N ALA A 410 17.74 -12.47 27.61
CA ALA A 410 18.49 -12.68 26.36
C ALA A 410 20.00 -12.78 26.60
N ARG A 411 20.68 -13.62 25.81
CA ARG A 411 22.14 -13.61 25.66
C ARG A 411 22.49 -12.65 24.53
N ILE A 412 23.45 -11.75 24.77
CA ILE A 412 23.85 -10.74 23.79
C ILE A 412 25.26 -11.05 23.31
N HIS A 413 25.43 -11.07 22.00
CA HIS A 413 26.68 -11.30 21.28
C HIS A 413 27.05 -10.00 20.54
N SER A 414 28.35 -9.75 20.37
CA SER A 414 28.87 -8.62 19.62
C SER A 414 29.44 -9.11 18.29
N ILE A 415 29.18 -8.37 17.22
CA ILE A 415 29.59 -8.67 15.85
C ILE A 415 30.22 -7.40 15.28
N THR A 416 31.49 -7.45 14.92
CA THR A 416 32.20 -6.38 14.21
C THR A 416 31.95 -6.53 12.71
N PRO A 417 31.14 -5.66 12.09
CA PRO A 417 30.89 -5.73 10.66
C PRO A 417 32.11 -5.29 9.84
N ASP A 418 32.26 -5.83 8.64
CA ASP A 418 33.16 -5.29 7.63
C ASP A 418 32.45 -4.17 6.87
N LEU A 419 32.58 -2.95 7.37
CA LEU A 419 31.99 -1.78 6.74
C LEU A 419 32.98 -1.16 5.74
N LYS A 420 32.47 -0.81 4.56
CA LYS A 420 33.17 0.13 3.67
C LYS A 420 33.14 1.52 4.29
N GLU A 421 34.01 2.41 3.82
CA GLU A 421 34.15 3.79 4.31
C GLU A 421 32.80 4.53 4.42
N GLU A 422 31.98 4.48 3.38
CA GLU A 422 30.63 5.07 3.36
C GLU A 422 29.70 4.49 4.44
N GLN A 423 29.77 3.17 4.66
CA GLN A 423 28.95 2.49 5.68
C GLN A 423 29.47 2.76 7.09
N ALA A 424 30.79 2.88 7.26
CA ALA A 424 31.42 3.25 8.53
C ALA A 424 31.12 4.70 8.90
N ALA A 425 31.05 5.61 7.92
CA ALA A 425 30.59 6.98 8.13
C ALA A 425 29.12 7.01 8.59
N MET A 426 28.27 6.17 8.00
CA MET A 426 26.84 6.12 8.32
C MET A 426 26.52 5.43 9.65
N PHE A 427 27.13 4.28 9.95
CA PHE A 427 26.78 3.44 11.12
C PHE A 427 27.83 3.50 12.24
N GLY A 428 28.91 4.22 12.03
CA GLY A 428 30.09 4.18 12.90
C GLY A 428 30.87 2.86 12.77
N GLU A 429 32.03 2.81 13.44
CA GLU A 429 32.90 1.63 13.48
C GLU A 429 32.59 0.70 14.68
N SER A 430 31.57 1.06 15.47
CA SER A 430 31.17 0.30 16.65
C SER A 430 30.67 -1.10 16.25
N ALA A 431 30.97 -2.09 17.09
CA ALA A 431 30.41 -3.42 16.89
C ALA A 431 28.87 -3.39 17.02
N GLY A 432 28.20 -4.09 16.11
CA GLY A 432 26.78 -4.40 16.25
C GLY A 432 26.55 -5.46 17.33
N HIS A 433 25.31 -5.62 17.75
CA HIS A 433 24.92 -6.61 18.73
C HIS A 433 23.77 -7.47 18.24
N MET A 434 23.78 -8.75 18.62
CA MET A 434 22.69 -9.69 18.39
C MET A 434 22.25 -10.28 19.72
N ALA A 435 20.96 -10.21 20.03
CA ALA A 435 20.40 -10.83 21.21
C ALA A 435 19.55 -12.05 20.87
N VAL A 436 19.79 -13.15 21.59
CA VAL A 436 19.00 -14.38 21.50
C VAL A 436 18.21 -14.55 22.79
N ARG A 437 16.88 -14.49 22.68
CA ARG A 437 15.93 -14.76 23.76
C ARG A 437 15.12 -16.01 23.42
N ALA A 438 14.50 -16.64 24.42
CA ALA A 438 13.73 -17.88 24.23
C ALA A 438 12.59 -17.76 23.19
N ASP A 439 12.08 -16.55 22.94
CA ASP A 439 10.93 -16.25 22.10
C ASP A 439 11.24 -15.30 20.93
N SER A 440 12.45 -14.76 20.84
CA SER A 440 12.79 -13.70 19.88
C SER A 440 14.29 -13.58 19.61
N LEU A 441 14.60 -13.12 18.40
CA LEU A 441 15.94 -12.72 17.97
C LEU A 441 15.93 -11.22 17.71
N TRP A 442 17.01 -10.55 18.12
CA TRP A 442 17.16 -9.11 17.96
C TRP A 442 18.53 -8.77 17.43
N PHE A 443 18.64 -7.67 16.71
CA PHE A 443 19.91 -7.10 16.28
C PHE A 443 19.91 -5.58 16.45
N SER A 444 21.10 -5.01 16.60
CA SER A 444 21.32 -3.57 16.61
C SER A 444 22.67 -3.19 16.02
N MET A 445 22.77 -2.00 15.44
CA MET A 445 24.00 -1.44 14.84
C MET A 445 23.92 0.10 14.91
N GLY A 446 25.04 0.82 14.91
CA GLY A 446 25.08 2.27 15.12
C GLY A 446 25.73 2.69 16.44
N GLY A 447 25.90 3.99 16.65
CA GLY A 447 26.21 4.58 17.97
C GLY A 447 25.14 4.22 19.00
N GLY A 448 25.51 4.00 20.26
CA GLY A 448 24.56 3.67 21.34
C GLY A 448 23.85 2.31 21.22
N ASN A 449 24.20 1.47 20.25
CA ASN A 449 23.34 0.35 19.85
C ASN A 449 23.10 -0.74 20.92
N LEU A 450 24.05 -0.98 21.83
CA LEU A 450 23.87 -1.98 22.91
C LEU A 450 22.76 -1.55 23.89
N ASP A 451 22.71 -0.28 24.26
CA ASP A 451 21.70 0.21 25.21
C ASP A 451 20.33 0.34 24.53
N ALA A 452 20.30 0.73 23.26
CA ALA A 452 19.09 0.67 22.45
C ALA A 452 18.52 -0.75 22.34
N LEU A 453 19.37 -1.76 22.13
CA LEU A 453 18.98 -3.17 22.10
C LEU A 453 18.40 -3.63 23.45
N LYS A 454 19.03 -3.26 24.57
CA LYS A 454 18.51 -3.57 25.91
C LYS A 454 17.13 -2.94 26.13
N LYS A 455 16.95 -1.67 25.74
CA LYS A 455 15.67 -0.97 25.81
C LYS A 455 14.60 -1.65 24.95
N ALA A 456 14.95 -2.08 23.73
CA ALA A 456 14.03 -2.82 22.87
C ALA A 456 13.62 -4.17 23.47
N LEU A 457 14.56 -4.90 24.08
CA LEU A 457 14.26 -6.13 24.81
C LEU A 457 13.31 -5.89 26.00
N ASP A 458 13.48 -4.78 26.73
CA ASP A 458 12.58 -4.38 27.83
C ASP A 458 11.19 -4.00 27.34
N LEU A 459 11.06 -3.45 26.13
CA LEU A 459 9.79 -3.05 25.52
C LEU A 459 9.11 -4.21 24.79
N SER A 460 9.86 -5.23 24.40
CA SER A 460 9.36 -6.40 23.69
C SER A 460 8.29 -7.15 24.51
N GLY A 461 7.14 -7.43 23.88
CA GLY A 461 6.00 -8.08 24.52
C GLY A 461 5.14 -7.14 25.37
N LYS A 462 5.53 -5.88 25.55
CA LYS A 462 4.66 -4.86 26.16
C LYS A 462 3.66 -4.33 25.15
N THR A 463 2.46 -4.02 25.62
CA THR A 463 1.43 -3.36 24.81
C THR A 463 1.84 -1.91 24.58
N ALA A 464 1.78 -1.46 23.33
CA ALA A 464 1.95 -0.04 23.00
C ALA A 464 0.79 0.79 23.60
N ALA A 465 1.04 2.06 23.91
CA ALA A 465 0.04 2.96 24.50
C ALA A 465 -1.22 3.12 23.61
N LYS A 466 -1.06 3.00 22.28
CA LYS A 466 -2.14 2.88 21.32
C LYS A 466 -2.01 1.54 20.60
N PRO A 467 -3.10 0.76 20.44
CA PRO A 467 -3.07 -0.40 19.57
C PRO A 467 -2.75 0.05 18.14
N GLY A 468 -1.54 -0.25 17.67
CA GLY A 468 -1.13 0.04 16.29
C GLY A 468 -1.71 -0.97 15.31
N SER A 469 -1.84 -0.55 14.05
CA SER A 469 -2.16 -1.44 12.92
C SER A 469 -1.19 -2.63 12.87
N PRO A 470 -1.64 -3.87 12.56
CA PRO A 470 -0.75 -5.02 12.57
C PRO A 470 0.44 -4.88 11.63
N ILE A 471 0.25 -4.16 10.53
CA ILE A 471 1.32 -3.72 9.63
C ILE A 471 1.29 -2.21 9.58
N SER A 472 2.39 -1.57 9.97
CA SER A 472 2.58 -0.12 9.88
C SER A 472 4.02 0.19 9.50
N LEU A 473 4.21 0.99 8.46
CA LEU A 473 5.44 1.66 8.10
C LEU A 473 5.25 3.15 8.35
N ARG A 474 6.17 3.79 9.04
CA ARG A 474 6.25 5.25 9.08
C ARG A 474 7.67 5.66 8.75
N VAL A 475 7.80 6.66 7.91
CA VAL A 475 9.06 7.29 7.53
C VAL A 475 8.89 8.80 7.71
N LYS A 476 9.97 9.47 8.12
CA LYS A 476 10.15 10.91 8.08
C LYS A 476 11.18 11.20 6.97
N PRO A 477 10.77 11.30 5.70
CA PRO A 477 11.70 11.32 4.57
C PRO A 477 12.77 12.41 4.65
N ALA A 478 12.42 13.62 5.08
CA ALA A 478 13.36 14.72 5.19
C ALA A 478 14.37 14.47 6.32
N THR A 479 13.89 14.05 7.49
CA THR A 479 14.77 13.62 8.61
C THR A 479 15.69 12.47 8.20
N LEU A 480 15.21 11.53 7.38
CA LEU A 480 16.02 10.41 6.90
C LEU A 480 17.11 10.86 5.91
N VAL A 481 16.81 11.81 5.03
CA VAL A 481 17.81 12.41 4.13
C VAL A 481 18.91 13.11 4.92
N THR A 482 18.55 13.90 5.95
CA THR A 482 19.54 14.60 6.78
C THR A 482 20.39 13.61 7.58
N LEU A 483 19.81 12.50 8.03
CA LEU A 483 20.50 11.47 8.80
C LEU A 483 21.43 10.58 7.95
N LEU A 484 21.06 10.27 6.70
CA LEU A 484 21.85 9.37 5.85
C LEU A 484 22.98 10.07 5.08
N ALA A 485 23.20 11.37 5.30
CA ALA A 485 24.27 12.16 4.68
C ALA A 485 24.34 11.98 3.14
N SER A 486 23.28 12.40 2.45
CA SER A 486 23.20 12.41 0.97
C SER A 486 24.31 13.27 0.35
N ASP A 487 24.99 12.80 -0.71
CA ASP A 487 25.98 13.60 -1.44
C ASP A 487 25.37 14.77 -2.26
N ASP A 488 24.04 14.84 -2.34
CA ASP A 488 23.29 15.91 -3.00
C ASP A 488 23.00 17.06 -2.02
N GLU A 489 23.84 18.10 -2.05
CA GLU A 489 23.70 19.31 -1.22
C GLU A 489 22.33 19.99 -1.39
N GLY A 490 21.79 20.00 -2.61
CA GLY A 490 20.48 20.60 -2.88
C GLY A 490 19.34 19.77 -2.28
N LEU A 491 19.46 18.44 -2.27
CA LEU A 491 18.53 17.57 -1.55
C LEU A 491 18.63 17.76 -0.02
N ILE A 492 19.84 17.94 0.52
CA ILE A 492 20.04 18.22 1.95
C ILE A 492 19.35 19.54 2.34
N GLU A 493 19.60 20.64 1.61
CA GLU A 493 19.01 21.94 1.94
C GLU A 493 17.47 21.88 1.96
N ARG A 494 16.87 21.20 0.97
CA ARG A 494 15.42 20.97 0.91
C ARG A 494 14.93 20.09 2.07
N ALA A 495 15.70 19.10 2.48
CA ALA A 495 15.38 18.24 3.61
C ALA A 495 15.48 18.97 4.94
N GLU A 496 16.50 19.79 5.17
CA GLU A 496 16.63 20.63 6.38
C GLU A 496 15.45 21.60 6.53
N ALA A 497 14.93 22.13 5.41
CA ALA A 497 13.75 22.97 5.41
C ALA A 497 12.47 22.22 5.83
N LEU A 498 12.43 20.89 5.83
CA LEU A 498 11.25 20.08 6.13
C LEU A 498 11.38 19.23 7.40
N ALA A 499 12.60 18.81 7.75
CA ALA A 499 12.88 17.92 8.85
C ALA A 499 12.27 18.43 10.17
N GLY A 500 11.64 17.53 10.92
CA GLY A 500 10.98 17.84 12.20
C GLY A 500 9.65 18.60 12.10
N LYS A 501 9.21 19.02 10.91
CA LYS A 501 7.87 19.62 10.71
C LYS A 501 6.78 18.54 10.66
N PRO A 502 5.51 18.86 10.98
CA PRO A 502 4.40 17.91 10.86
C PRO A 502 4.23 17.27 9.47
N GLY A 503 4.64 17.97 8.41
CA GLY A 503 4.61 17.47 7.04
C GLY A 503 5.75 16.51 6.67
N ASP A 504 6.75 16.30 7.54
CA ASP A 504 7.80 15.30 7.32
C ASP A 504 7.31 13.91 7.76
N VAL A 505 6.33 13.39 7.02
CA VAL A 505 5.73 12.10 7.32
C VAL A 505 5.27 11.40 6.05
N LEU A 506 5.61 10.12 5.95
CA LEU A 506 4.96 9.13 5.10
C LEU A 506 4.54 7.98 6.01
N ASN A 507 3.24 7.81 6.21
CA ASN A 507 2.66 6.75 7.02
C ASN A 507 1.90 5.78 6.11
N VAL A 508 2.22 4.50 6.19
CA VAL A 508 1.57 3.42 5.43
C VAL A 508 1.10 2.36 6.40
N GLU A 509 -0.20 2.13 6.48
CA GLU A 509 -0.79 1.17 7.41
C GLU A 509 -1.79 0.26 6.72
N ILE A 510 -1.88 -1.00 7.17
CA ILE A 510 -3.00 -1.86 6.82
C ILE A 510 -3.91 -1.91 8.04
N VAL A 511 -4.98 -1.13 7.99
CA VAL A 511 -5.92 -0.93 9.10
C VAL A 511 -7.05 -1.95 8.99
N PRO A 512 -7.27 -2.81 10.01
CA PRO A 512 -8.45 -3.66 10.04
C PRO A 512 -9.74 -2.82 10.12
N THR A 513 -10.78 -3.23 9.39
CA THR A 513 -12.11 -2.63 9.48
C THR A 513 -13.13 -3.70 9.89
N PRO A 514 -14.34 -3.33 10.38
CA PRO A 514 -15.33 -4.33 10.81
C PRO A 514 -15.71 -5.37 9.75
N SER A 515 -15.64 -4.99 8.47
CA SER A 515 -15.99 -5.84 7.32
C SER A 515 -14.81 -6.15 6.39
N GLY A 516 -13.59 -5.74 6.73
CA GLY A 516 -12.43 -5.98 5.89
C GLY A 516 -11.13 -5.32 6.37
N ALA A 517 -10.38 -4.76 5.43
CA ALA A 517 -9.12 -4.06 5.70
C ALA A 517 -8.95 -2.86 4.76
N LYS A 518 -8.14 -1.90 5.18
CA LYS A 518 -7.87 -0.67 4.45
C LYS A 518 -6.36 -0.40 4.44
N LEU A 519 -5.76 -0.34 3.26
CA LEU A 519 -4.44 0.27 3.11
C LEU A 519 -4.62 1.78 3.21
N HIS A 520 -4.04 2.39 4.24
CA HIS A 520 -4.03 3.83 4.46
C HIS A 520 -2.63 4.35 4.18
N ILE A 521 -2.51 5.28 3.25
CA ILE A 521 -1.28 6.02 2.96
C ILE A 521 -1.56 7.47 3.33
N GLU A 522 -0.81 8.04 4.25
CA GLU A 522 -0.88 9.45 4.64
C GLU A 522 0.50 10.07 4.46
N PHE A 523 0.54 11.25 3.88
CA PHE A 523 1.80 11.93 3.58
C PHE A 523 1.66 13.43 3.71
N GLY A 524 2.74 14.11 4.12
CA GLY A 524 2.79 15.57 4.07
C GLY A 524 2.89 16.07 2.64
N VAL A 525 2.03 17.03 2.28
CA VAL A 525 2.00 17.58 0.91
C VAL A 525 3.31 18.29 0.57
N ASP A 526 4.00 18.87 1.57
CA ASP A 526 5.29 19.50 1.34
C ASP A 526 6.42 18.53 0.96
N LEU A 527 6.24 17.20 1.12
CA LEU A 527 7.25 16.21 0.70
C LEU A 527 7.54 16.26 -0.81
N PHE A 528 6.60 16.76 -1.63
CA PHE A 528 6.86 16.94 -3.06
C PHE A 528 8.03 17.90 -3.33
N LYS A 529 8.30 18.84 -2.42
CA LYS A 529 9.45 19.76 -2.53
C LYS A 529 10.78 19.04 -2.48
N LEU A 530 10.87 17.85 -1.86
CA LEU A 530 12.09 17.04 -1.89
C LEU A 530 12.42 16.49 -3.29
N GLY A 531 11.41 16.28 -4.13
CA GLY A 531 11.57 15.66 -5.46
C GLY A 531 11.66 16.64 -6.63
N ILE A 532 11.40 17.93 -6.40
CA ILE A 532 11.42 18.96 -7.46
C ILE A 532 12.83 19.57 -7.48
N GLU A 533 13.61 19.25 -8.52
CA GLU A 533 14.83 20.01 -8.86
C GLU A 533 14.42 21.41 -9.35
N GLU A 534 14.99 22.46 -8.76
CA GLU A 534 14.81 23.85 -9.23
C GLU A 534 15.49 24.13 -10.58
#